data_AF-A0A4D4LAQ2-F1
#
_entry.id   AF-A0A4D4LAQ2-F1
#
_cell.length_a   1.000
_cell.length_b   1.000
_cell.length_c   1.000
_cell.angle_alpha   90.00
_cell.angle_beta   90.00
_cell.angle_gamma   90.00
#
_symmetry.space_group_name_H-M   'P 1'
#
loop_
_entity.id
_entity.type
_entity.pdbx_description
1 polymer ?
#
loop_
_entity_poly.entity_id
_entity_poly.type
_entity_poly.pdbx_seq_one_letter_code
_entity_poly.pdbx_strand_id
1 'polypeptide(L)'
;MSDSAEGWQVGPAPGRGLRQGNDGLLELPLHVLRPGRASLASLVLTLVEAEQLHAALCYMLGGEPAPENAPECRKPVRYPGGRQKY
;
A
#
# COMPACT_ATOMS: atom_id res chain seq x y z
N MET A 1 -3.85 -14.79 20.39
CA MET A 1 -3.98 -15.69 19.23
C MET A 1 -5.13 -15.14 18.41
N SER A 2 -4.79 -14.41 17.35
CA SER A 2 -5.70 -13.57 16.58
C SER A 2 -6.75 -14.43 15.91
N ASP A 3 -8.00 -14.02 16.08
CA ASP A 3 -9.18 -14.58 15.44
C ASP A 3 -8.92 -14.66 13.93
N SER A 4 -8.97 -15.87 13.38
CA SER A 4 -8.76 -16.12 11.97
C SER A 4 -9.81 -15.33 11.19
N ALA A 5 -9.37 -14.39 10.36
CA ALA A 5 -10.17 -13.94 9.23
C ALA A 5 -10.31 -15.13 8.25
N GLU A 6 -11.18 -16.09 8.59
CA GLU A 6 -11.73 -17.08 7.66
C GLU A 6 -12.61 -16.42 6.57
N GLY A 7 -12.82 -15.11 6.65
CA GLY A 7 -13.52 -14.30 5.68
C GLY A 7 -12.62 -13.25 5.06
N TRP A 8 -12.38 -13.37 3.75
CA TRP A 8 -11.85 -12.34 2.86
C TRP A 8 -10.41 -11.85 3.10
N GLN A 9 -9.59 -11.96 2.05
CA GLN A 9 -8.26 -11.35 2.00
C GLN A 9 -8.16 -10.46 0.75
N VAL A 10 -7.49 -9.32 0.89
CA VAL A 10 -7.20 -8.42 -0.24
C VAL A 10 -5.69 -8.38 -0.42
N GLY A 11 -5.22 -8.58 -1.64
CA GLY A 11 -3.80 -8.58 -1.97
C GLY A 11 -3.52 -8.10 -3.38
N PRO A 12 -2.24 -7.90 -3.74
CA PRO A 12 -1.87 -7.54 -5.11
C PRO A 12 -2.26 -8.65 -6.08
N ALA A 13 -2.79 -8.28 -7.24
CA ALA A 13 -3.04 -9.23 -8.31
C ALA A 13 -1.70 -9.67 -8.95
N PRO A 14 -1.37 -10.97 -8.97
CA PRO A 14 -0.11 -11.46 -9.55
C PRO A 14 0.05 -11.04 -11.01
N GLY A 15 1.23 -10.54 -11.36
CA GLY A 15 1.53 -10.06 -12.72
C GLY A 15 0.79 -8.78 -13.13
N ARG A 16 0.07 -8.13 -12.20
CA ARG A 16 -0.64 -6.87 -12.47
C ARG A 16 -0.25 -5.82 -11.42
N GLY A 17 0.74 -4.99 -11.79
CA GLY A 17 1.11 -3.82 -10.99
C GLY A 17 0.14 -2.65 -11.16
N LEU A 18 0.43 -1.55 -10.47
CA LEU A 18 -0.23 -0.26 -10.66
C LEU A 18 -0.11 0.16 -12.14
N ARG A 19 -1.21 0.63 -12.72
CA ARG A 19 -1.28 1.08 -14.11
C ARG A 19 -1.76 2.52 -14.15
N GLN A 20 -1.28 3.25 -15.13
CA GLN A 20 -1.88 4.54 -15.49
C GLN A 20 -3.07 4.24 -16.42
N GLY A 21 -4.27 4.56 -15.94
CA GLY A 21 -5.50 4.49 -16.71
C GLY A 21 -5.67 5.71 -17.61
N ASN A 22 -6.81 5.77 -18.29
CA ASN A 22 -7.18 6.95 -19.07
C ASN A 22 -7.42 8.16 -18.14
N ASP A 23 -7.27 9.36 -18.70
CA ASP A 23 -7.58 10.63 -18.02
C ASP A 23 -6.76 10.89 -16.73
N GLY A 24 -5.57 10.30 -16.63
CA GLY A 24 -4.65 10.51 -15.50
C GLY A 24 -5.05 9.75 -14.23
N LEU A 25 -6.00 8.83 -14.34
CA LEU A 25 -6.36 7.93 -13.24
C LEU A 25 -5.29 6.86 -13.02
N LEU A 26 -5.17 6.42 -11.78
CA LEU A 26 -4.30 5.34 -11.33
C LEU A 26 -5.17 4.12 -11.03
N GLU A 27 -4.88 3.00 -11.67
CA GLU A 27 -5.62 1.75 -11.49
C GLU A 27 -4.71 0.71 -10.84
N LEU A 28 -5.11 0.23 -9.66
CA LEU A 28 -4.44 -0.85 -8.94
C LEU A 28 -5.32 -2.10 -8.94
N PRO A 29 -4.98 -3.13 -9.74
CA PRO A 29 -5.67 -4.42 -9.70
C PRO A 29 -5.34 -5.17 -8.41
N LEU A 30 -6.39 -5.58 -7.71
CA LEU A 30 -6.34 -6.32 -6.45
C LEU A 30 -7.02 -7.68 -6.60
N HIS A 31 -6.47 -8.67 -5.92
CA HIS A 31 -7.15 -9.94 -5.66
C HIS A 31 -7.96 -9.83 -4.39
N VAL A 32 -9.22 -10.21 -4.48
CA VAL A 32 -10.10 -10.41 -3.34
C VAL A 32 -10.35 -11.91 -3.22
N LEU A 33 -9.72 -12.53 -2.22
CA LEU A 33 -9.77 -13.97 -1.96
C LEU A 33 -10.82 -14.25 -0.89
N ARG A 34 -11.73 -15.18 -1.18
CA ARG A 34 -12.68 -15.79 -0.23
C ARG A 34 -12.46 -17.31 -0.27
N PRO A 35 -12.78 -18.08 0.79
CA PRO A 35 -12.81 -19.53 0.68
C PRO A 35 -13.56 -20.00 -0.58
N GLY A 36 -12.84 -20.71 -1.46
CA GLY A 36 -13.38 -21.25 -2.73
C GLY A 36 -13.59 -20.25 -3.87
N ARG A 37 -13.25 -18.96 -3.72
CA ARG A 37 -13.39 -17.96 -4.81
C ARG A 37 -12.29 -16.90 -4.77
N ALA A 38 -11.66 -16.67 -5.91
CA ALA A 38 -10.81 -15.51 -6.15
C ALA A 38 -11.50 -14.59 -7.16
N SER A 39 -11.60 -13.31 -6.83
CA SER A 39 -12.11 -12.27 -7.73
C SER A 39 -11.06 -11.18 -7.92
N LEU A 40 -11.06 -10.57 -9.11
CA LEU A 40 -10.29 -9.37 -9.40
C LEU A 40 -11.16 -8.14 -9.14
N ALA A 41 -10.61 -7.15 -8.44
CA ALA A 41 -11.21 -5.84 -8.26
C ALA A 41 -10.16 -4.77 -8.58
N SER A 42 -10.55 -3.68 -9.23
CA SER A 42 -9.64 -2.56 -9.51
C SER A 42 -9.93 -1.42 -8.56
N LEU A 43 -8.92 -0.97 -7.82
CA LEU A 43 -8.96 0.29 -7.09
C LEU A 43 -8.52 1.40 -8.04
N VAL A 44 -9.46 2.26 -8.42
CA VAL A 44 -9.23 3.40 -9.30
C VAL A 44 -9.15 4.66 -8.45
N LEU A 45 -8.07 5.41 -8.59
CA LEU A 45 -7.80 6.63 -7.82
C LEU A 45 -7.37 7.74 -8.76
N THR A 46 -7.76 8.96 -8.46
CA THR A 46 -7.08 10.14 -8.97
C THR A 46 -5.69 10.27 -8.34
N LEU A 47 -4.84 11.13 -8.92
CA LEU A 47 -3.56 11.47 -8.30
C LEU A 47 -3.72 12.00 -6.86
N VAL A 48 -4.72 12.85 -6.63
CA VAL A 48 -4.97 13.45 -5.31
C VAL A 48 -5.38 12.39 -4.29
N GLU A 49 -6.29 11.49 -4.66
CA GLU A 49 -6.72 10.39 -3.78
C GLU A 49 -5.59 9.41 -3.49
N ALA A 50 -4.72 9.13 -4.48
CA ALA A 50 -3.56 8.28 -4.28
C ALA A 50 -2.56 8.89 -3.27
N GLU A 51 -2.30 10.20 -3.35
CA GLU A 51 -1.45 10.90 -2.38
C GLU A 51 -2.06 10.90 -0.97
N GLN A 52 -3.38 11.09 -0.86
CA GLN A 52 -4.08 11.02 0.42
C GLN A 52 -4.01 9.61 1.04
N LEU A 53 -4.23 8.58 0.21
CA LEU A 53 -4.12 7.18 0.65
C LEU A 53 -2.69 6.86 1.08
N HIS A 54 -1.68 7.30 0.32
CA HIS A 54 -0.28 7.16 0.67
C HIS A 54 0.02 7.82 2.02
N ALA A 55 -0.39 9.08 2.23
CA ALA A 55 -0.17 9.79 3.49
C ALA A 55 -0.81 9.05 4.68
N ALA A 56 -2.03 8.56 4.53
CA ALA A 56 -2.73 7.81 5.59
C ALA A 56 -1.99 6.51 5.95
N LEU A 57 -1.55 5.75 4.93
CA LEU A 57 -0.80 4.51 5.15
C LEU A 57 0.57 4.77 5.77
N CYS A 58 1.30 5.78 5.29
CA CYS A 58 2.59 6.17 5.86
C CYS A 58 2.48 6.62 7.31
N TYR A 59 1.44 7.40 7.64
CA TYR A 59 1.17 7.82 9.02
C TYR A 59 0.90 6.63 9.93
N MET A 60 0.03 5.71 9.51
CA MET A 60 -0.29 4.50 10.28
C MET A 60 0.93 3.61 10.52
N LEU A 61 1.80 3.48 9.53
CA LEU A 61 3.04 2.72 9.68
C LEU A 61 4.09 3.47 10.50
N GLY A 62 3.94 4.78 10.75
CA GLY A 62 4.93 5.68 11.38
C GLY A 62 5.60 5.11 12.64
N GLY A 63 4.83 4.43 13.50
CA GLY A 63 5.34 3.84 14.73
C GLY A 63 6.01 2.47 14.58
N GLU A 64 5.91 1.84 13.42
CA GLU A 64 6.47 0.51 13.15
C GLU A 64 7.87 0.61 12.53
N PRO A 65 8.79 -0.31 12.86
CA PRO A 65 10.11 -0.34 12.25
C PRO A 65 9.99 -0.57 10.74
N ALA A 66 10.68 0.27 9.95
CA ALA A 66 10.72 0.11 8.51
C ALA A 66 11.59 -1.13 8.14
N PRO A 67 11.10 -2.06 7.32
CA PRO A 67 11.93 -3.14 6.79
C PRO A 67 13.03 -2.60 5.87
N GLU A 68 14.06 -3.41 5.60
CA GLU A 68 15.23 -2.98 4.78
C GLU A 68 14.83 -2.54 3.37
N ASN A 69 13.81 -3.18 2.79
CA ASN A 69 13.25 -2.87 1.48
C ASN A 69 12.08 -1.87 1.54
N ALA A 70 11.91 -1.14 2.64
CA ALA A 70 10.87 -0.12 2.75
C ALA A 70 11.07 1.01 1.73
N PRO A 71 9.98 1.65 1.27
CA PRO A 71 10.07 2.81 0.38
C PRO A 71 10.77 3.99 1.07
N GLU A 72 11.35 4.89 0.27
CA GLU A 72 12.11 6.06 0.79
C GLU A 72 11.30 6.91 1.77
N CYS A 73 9.99 7.06 1.56
CA CYS A 73 9.10 7.78 2.47
C CYS A 73 8.99 7.16 3.88
N ARG A 74 9.46 5.93 4.08
CA ARG A 74 9.52 5.21 5.36
C ARG A 74 10.95 5.16 5.93
N LYS A 75 11.96 5.58 5.17
CA LYS A 75 13.35 5.58 5.64
C LYS A 75 13.61 6.82 6.51
N PRO A 76 14.40 6.68 7.58
CA PRO A 76 14.73 7.82 8.43
C PRO A 76 15.47 8.88 7.63
N VAL A 77 14.95 10.11 7.64
CA VAL A 77 15.58 11.24 6.97
C VAL A 77 16.92 11.53 7.65
N ARG A 78 18.02 11.24 6.96
CA ARG A 78 19.37 11.56 7.42
C ARG A 78 19.71 12.99 7.03
N TYR A 79 19.59 13.92 7.97
CA TYR A 79 20.09 15.28 7.76
C TYR A 79 21.62 15.29 7.76
N PRO A 80 22.27 16.10 6.89
CA PRO A 80 23.70 16.36 6.99
C PRO A 80 23.97 17.04 8.34
N GLY A 81 24.50 16.28 9.29
CA GLY A 81 24.57 16.65 10.71
C GLY A 81 24.24 15.51 11.68
N GLY A 82 23.82 14.33 11.19
CA GLY A 82 23.81 13.09 11.98
C GLY A 82 22.66 12.94 12.98
N ARG A 83 21.71 13.87 13.04
CA ARG A 83 20.48 13.70 13.83
C ARG A 83 19.48 12.83 13.08
N GLN A 84 19.28 11.61 13.56
CA GLN A 84 18.13 10.77 13.22
C GLN A 84 16.98 11.17 14.17
N LYS A 85 15.81 11.50 13.63
CA LYS A 85 14.57 11.46 14.40
C LYS A 85 13.77 10.26 13.93
N TYR A 86 13.38 9.44 14.89
CA TYR A 86 12.48 8.30 14.78
C TYR A 86 11.08 8.78 14.39
#